data_AF-A0A2H3CXR6-F1
#
_entry.id   AF-A0A2H3CXR6-F1
#
_cell.length_a   1.000
_cell.length_b   1.000
_cell.length_c   1.000
_cell.angle_alpha   90.00
_cell.angle_beta   90.00
_cell.angle_gamma   90.00
#
_symmetry.space_group_name_H-M   'P 1'
#
loop_
_entity.id
_entity.type
_entity.pdbx_description
1 polymer ?
#
loop_
_entity_poly.entity_id
_entity_poly.type
_entity_poly.pdbx_seq_one_letter_code
_entity_poly.pdbx_strand_id
1 'polypeptide(L)'
;MRRIYPALCTLGSVCRHWRATVLSTPSLWAQFNVGLRWKREGESRLPLLKTMLDRSRAADLSIGRYGLIDDGFDEQSVRALLECLVPTSHRWKNASIDFDGNSDDMYEQIQGRLPLLERLELFSIWSNPRVSWEDFRAFEDAPRLRELALGGGLSLVHKFPLPWSQITSLHINHHIEPDDLYGVFSVTPNLQFLHMSRQNKNGSCSAWDPDESDVSIVCLTLRHLDVVDSALFRAATMPSLEEISIDLLPADAEDDNKYGADLFHGFLHRSQCPMRKLTLQLGKYFDAFERIFDQAFKLTCLEITLQAMASTCILFDLLASTKLLPQLQSLKVVCIAWDAYDKYEDADIGEGIANLFISRYLTFAADMLSVHVEVVLGDKMVVNPSWSYECTPDGPFLSEPFWNSFENHLGDAPELRSRVVTDKKEHRAIICMNPVTA
;
A
#
# COMPACT_ATOMS: atom_id res chain seq x y z
N MET A 1 0.18 -14.13 -16.58
CA MET A 1 1.43 -14.29 -17.36
C MET A 1 1.76 -13.14 -18.33
N ARG A 2 0.87 -12.16 -18.57
CA ARG A 2 0.94 -11.27 -19.75
C ARG A 2 2.11 -10.25 -19.83
N ARG A 3 2.94 -10.04 -18.80
CA ARG A 3 4.02 -9.02 -18.87
C ARG A 3 5.44 -9.59 -18.99
N ILE A 4 5.75 -10.71 -18.33
CA ILE A 4 7.13 -11.23 -18.29
C ILE A 4 7.47 -12.05 -19.53
N TYR A 5 6.63 -13.02 -19.93
CA TYR A 5 6.92 -13.87 -21.09
C TYR A 5 7.09 -13.07 -22.39
N PRO A 6 6.16 -12.14 -22.75
CA PRO A 6 6.32 -11.38 -23.98
C PRO A 6 7.59 -10.52 -23.94
N ALA A 7 7.93 -9.93 -22.80
CA ALA A 7 9.16 -9.17 -22.63
C ALA A 7 10.41 -10.03 -22.88
N LEU A 8 10.47 -11.25 -22.32
CA LEU A 8 11.59 -12.18 -22.57
C LEU A 8 11.69 -12.58 -24.06
N CYS A 9 10.55 -12.81 -24.72
CA CYS A 9 10.51 -13.08 -26.16
C CYS A 9 10.99 -11.88 -26.98
N THR A 10 10.57 -10.66 -26.63
CA THR A 10 11.03 -9.42 -27.26
C THR A 10 12.53 -9.25 -27.10
N LEU A 11 13.06 -9.40 -25.88
CA LEU A 11 14.50 -9.36 -25.60
C LEU A 11 15.26 -10.39 -26.44
N GLY A 12 14.77 -11.64 -26.47
CA GLY A 12 15.36 -12.71 -27.26
C GLY A 12 15.25 -12.48 -28.78
N SER A 13 14.38 -11.59 -29.24
CA SER A 13 14.21 -11.29 -30.67
C SER A 13 15.21 -10.24 -31.20
N VAL A 14 15.80 -9.42 -30.33
CA VAL A 14 16.68 -8.30 -30.72
C VAL A 14 17.93 -8.77 -31.47
N CYS A 15 18.71 -9.68 -30.89
CA CYS A 15 19.90 -10.22 -31.54
C CYS A 15 20.26 -11.61 -30.98
N ARG A 16 21.18 -12.32 -31.65
CA ARG A 16 21.61 -13.67 -31.24
C ARG A 16 22.16 -13.72 -29.81
N HIS A 17 22.87 -12.66 -29.40
CA HIS A 17 23.48 -12.59 -28.08
C HIS A 17 22.42 -12.49 -27.00
N TRP A 18 21.42 -11.61 -27.19
CA TRP A 18 20.33 -11.44 -26.23
C TRP A 18 19.47 -12.70 -26.13
N ARG A 19 19.22 -13.37 -27.26
CA ARG A 19 18.55 -14.68 -27.25
C ARG A 19 19.32 -15.71 -26.43
N ALA A 20 20.63 -15.80 -26.63
CA ALA A 20 21.47 -16.73 -25.88
C ALA A 20 21.44 -16.40 -24.38
N THR A 21 21.58 -15.13 -24.01
CA THR A 21 21.53 -14.67 -22.60
C THR A 21 20.18 -14.97 -21.94
N VAL A 22 19.07 -14.66 -22.62
CA VAL A 22 17.72 -14.92 -22.11
C VAL A 22 17.49 -16.42 -21.89
N LEU A 23 17.90 -17.27 -22.85
CA LEU A 23 17.74 -18.72 -22.73
C LEU A 23 18.73 -19.37 -21.75
N SER A 24 19.91 -18.77 -21.52
CA SER A 24 20.93 -19.29 -20.60
C SER A 24 20.76 -18.83 -19.16
N THR A 25 19.78 -17.96 -18.87
CA THR A 25 19.55 -17.39 -17.52
C THR A 25 18.24 -17.92 -16.92
N PRO A 26 18.27 -19.02 -16.13
CA PRO A 26 17.04 -19.68 -15.66
C PRO A 26 16.20 -18.82 -14.71
N SER A 27 16.82 -17.94 -13.93
CA SER A 27 16.12 -17.05 -12.98
C SER A 27 15.12 -16.10 -13.67
N LEU A 28 15.35 -15.74 -14.94
CA LEU A 28 14.39 -14.95 -15.72
C LEU A 28 13.07 -15.70 -15.97
N TRP A 29 13.12 -17.03 -16.05
CA TRP A 29 11.97 -17.91 -16.30
C TRP A 29 11.30 -18.38 -15.00
N ALA A 30 11.90 -18.09 -13.85
CA ALA A 30 11.46 -18.54 -12.54
C ALA A 30 10.44 -17.59 -11.87
N GLN A 31 10.16 -16.44 -12.48
CA GLN A 31 9.19 -15.45 -11.98
C GLN A 31 8.03 -15.32 -12.97
N PHE A 32 6.84 -15.73 -12.55
CA PHE A 32 5.67 -15.63 -13.41
C PHE A 32 4.38 -15.58 -12.60
N ASN A 33 3.36 -14.97 -13.20
CA ASN A 33 2.04 -14.91 -12.60
C ASN A 33 1.10 -15.90 -13.28
N VAL A 34 0.51 -16.80 -12.52
CA VAL A 34 -0.55 -17.72 -12.96
C VAL A 34 -1.89 -17.02 -12.74
N GLY A 35 -2.78 -17.09 -13.74
CA GLY A 35 -4.07 -16.40 -13.66
C GLY A 35 -5.18 -17.28 -14.13
N LEU A 36 -6.24 -17.35 -13.33
CA LEU A 36 -7.38 -18.25 -13.48
C LEU A 36 -8.55 -17.61 -14.26
N ARG A 37 -8.29 -16.76 -15.26
CA ARG A 37 -9.37 -16.12 -16.05
C ARG A 37 -9.90 -17.04 -17.14
N TRP A 38 -11.23 -17.18 -17.24
CA TRP A 38 -11.89 -18.06 -18.22
C TRP A 38 -12.30 -17.45 -19.56
N LYS A 39 -12.42 -16.12 -19.77
CA LYS A 39 -12.96 -15.62 -21.06
C LYS A 39 -12.14 -14.55 -21.77
N ARG A 40 -11.52 -14.94 -22.90
CA ARG A 40 -11.62 -14.34 -24.25
C ARG A 40 -10.51 -14.76 -25.23
N GLU A 41 -9.46 -15.44 -24.78
CA GLU A 41 -8.41 -15.96 -25.68
C GLU A 41 -8.38 -17.49 -25.57
N GLY A 42 -8.78 -18.19 -26.63
CA GLY A 42 -9.00 -19.63 -26.69
C GLY A 42 -7.73 -20.50 -26.61
N GLU A 43 -6.68 -20.06 -25.93
CA GLU A 43 -5.44 -20.81 -25.77
C GLU A 43 -5.19 -21.14 -24.30
N SER A 44 -5.07 -22.44 -24.01
CA SER A 44 -4.62 -22.95 -22.72
C SER A 44 -3.27 -22.32 -22.36
N ARG A 45 -3.14 -21.77 -21.16
CA ARG A 45 -1.87 -21.22 -20.65
C ARG A 45 -0.91 -22.28 -20.12
N LEU A 46 -1.33 -23.55 -20.11
CA LEU A 46 -0.54 -24.68 -19.62
C LEU A 46 0.77 -24.91 -20.40
N PRO A 47 0.80 -24.87 -21.75
CA PRO A 47 2.05 -25.04 -22.50
C PRO A 47 3.07 -23.96 -22.17
N LEU A 48 2.61 -22.73 -21.95
CA LEU A 48 3.45 -21.61 -21.53
C LEU A 48 4.01 -21.85 -20.13
N LEU A 49 3.17 -22.28 -19.17
CA LEU A 49 3.63 -22.63 -17.83
C LEU A 49 4.68 -23.72 -17.87
N LYS A 50 4.45 -24.82 -18.60
CA LYS A 50 5.42 -25.91 -18.77
C LYS A 50 6.74 -25.39 -19.34
N THR A 51 6.69 -24.54 -20.36
CA THR A 51 7.90 -23.92 -20.93
C THR A 51 8.65 -23.07 -19.91
N MET A 52 7.95 -22.28 -19.08
CA MET A 52 8.56 -21.50 -18.00
C MET A 52 9.25 -22.40 -16.97
N LEU A 53 8.54 -23.44 -16.51
CA LEU A 53 9.06 -24.40 -15.55
C LEU A 53 10.30 -25.12 -16.09
N ASP A 54 10.27 -25.60 -17.34
CA ASP A 54 11.39 -26.27 -17.98
C ASP A 54 12.62 -25.35 -18.09
N ARG A 55 12.41 -24.09 -18.51
CA ARG A 55 13.50 -23.12 -18.67
C ARG A 55 14.03 -22.57 -17.35
N SER A 56 13.21 -22.57 -16.29
CA SER A 56 13.62 -22.17 -14.94
C SER A 56 14.60 -23.15 -14.29
N ARG A 57 14.72 -24.38 -14.80
CA ARG A 57 15.65 -25.42 -14.32
C ARG A 57 15.57 -25.65 -12.81
N ALA A 58 16.60 -25.25 -12.05
CA ALA A 58 16.69 -25.40 -10.60
C ALA A 58 16.57 -24.05 -9.87
N ALA A 59 16.23 -22.97 -10.58
CA ALA A 59 16.09 -21.65 -9.96
C ALA A 59 14.88 -21.59 -9.00
N ASP A 60 14.99 -20.77 -7.97
CA ASP A 60 13.92 -20.51 -7.01
C ASP A 60 12.73 -19.86 -7.70
N LEU A 61 11.54 -20.44 -7.50
CA LEU A 61 10.32 -20.03 -8.16
C LEU A 61 9.60 -18.93 -7.35
N SER A 62 9.17 -17.89 -8.06
CA SER A 62 8.22 -16.89 -7.58
C SER A 62 6.94 -16.96 -8.40
N ILE A 63 5.91 -17.54 -7.82
CA ILE A 63 4.62 -17.81 -8.45
C ILE A 63 3.65 -16.75 -7.94
N GLY A 64 3.33 -15.78 -8.79
CA GLY A 64 2.37 -14.73 -8.49
C GLY A 64 0.97 -15.03 -9.04
N ARG A 65 0.00 -14.21 -8.66
CA ARG A 65 -1.35 -14.25 -9.19
C ARG A 65 -1.55 -13.27 -10.37
N TYR A 66 -2.45 -13.61 -11.29
CA TYR A 66 -2.85 -12.72 -12.39
C TYR A 66 -4.38 -12.63 -12.53
N GLY A 67 -4.93 -11.47 -12.16
CA GLY A 67 -6.32 -11.07 -12.41
C GLY A 67 -7.29 -11.41 -11.28
N LEU A 68 -8.33 -10.60 -11.11
CA LEU A 68 -9.48 -10.92 -10.27
C LEU A 68 -10.21 -12.15 -10.81
N ILE A 69 -10.73 -12.92 -9.87
CA ILE A 69 -11.48 -14.14 -10.13
C ILE A 69 -12.83 -13.70 -10.75
N ASP A 70 -13.13 -14.06 -12.01
CA ASP A 70 -14.39 -13.74 -12.73
C ASP A 70 -15.26 -14.99 -12.79
N ASP A 71 -16.55 -14.88 -12.48
CA ASP A 71 -17.58 -15.91 -12.15
C ASP A 71 -17.70 -17.14 -13.09
N GLY A 72 -16.87 -17.26 -14.13
CA GLY A 72 -16.81 -18.38 -15.05
C GLY A 72 -15.67 -19.37 -14.84
N PHE A 73 -15.23 -19.67 -13.61
CA PHE A 73 -14.15 -20.63 -13.35
C PHE A 73 -14.41 -22.04 -13.92
N ASP A 74 -13.34 -22.68 -14.41
CA ASP A 74 -13.30 -24.12 -14.71
C ASP A 74 -12.34 -24.81 -13.75
N GLU A 75 -12.90 -25.64 -12.86
CA GLU A 75 -12.16 -26.38 -11.84
C GLU A 75 -11.08 -27.29 -12.47
N GLN A 76 -11.35 -27.85 -13.65
CA GLN A 76 -10.40 -28.71 -14.34
C GLN A 76 -9.12 -27.96 -14.75
N SER A 77 -9.27 -26.68 -15.12
CA SER A 77 -8.14 -25.81 -15.47
C SER A 77 -7.30 -25.44 -14.25
N VAL A 78 -7.92 -25.24 -13.07
CA VAL A 78 -7.20 -25.00 -11.80
C VAL A 78 -6.39 -26.24 -11.42
N ARG A 79 -7.02 -27.42 -11.45
CA ARG A 79 -6.37 -28.69 -11.16
C ARG A 79 -5.17 -28.95 -12.08
N ALA A 80 -5.32 -28.74 -13.39
CA ALA A 80 -4.23 -28.93 -14.35
C ALA A 80 -3.04 -27.98 -14.12
N LEU A 81 -3.30 -26.77 -13.58
CA LEU A 81 -2.23 -25.86 -13.17
C LEU A 81 -1.53 -26.36 -11.90
N LEU A 82 -2.29 -26.80 -10.90
CA LEU A 82 -1.74 -27.37 -9.67
C LEU A 82 -0.90 -28.63 -9.95
N GLU A 83 -1.34 -29.51 -10.84
CA GLU A 83 -0.59 -30.69 -11.28
C GLU A 83 0.80 -30.34 -11.87
N CYS A 84 0.95 -29.16 -12.49
CA CYS A 84 2.24 -28.69 -12.99
C CYS A 84 3.08 -28.02 -11.89
N LEU A 85 2.44 -27.32 -10.94
CA LEU A 85 3.11 -26.48 -9.95
C LEU A 85 3.53 -27.27 -8.71
N VAL A 86 2.63 -28.07 -8.12
CA VAL A 86 2.84 -28.80 -6.85
C VAL A 86 4.13 -29.64 -6.84
N PRO A 87 4.50 -30.36 -7.92
CA PRO A 87 5.78 -31.09 -7.97
C PRO A 87 7.02 -30.21 -7.80
N THR A 88 6.90 -28.91 -8.07
CA THR A 88 7.99 -27.92 -7.97
C THR A 88 8.04 -27.19 -6.63
N SER A 89 7.19 -27.57 -5.66
CA SER A 89 7.08 -26.95 -4.32
C SER A 89 8.40 -26.76 -3.60
N HIS A 90 9.32 -27.71 -3.72
CA HIS A 90 10.67 -27.64 -3.11
C HIS A 90 11.51 -26.43 -3.57
N ARG A 91 11.15 -25.79 -4.69
CA ARG A 91 11.80 -24.60 -5.24
C ARG A 91 11.03 -23.32 -4.97
N TRP A 92 9.86 -23.38 -4.35
CA TRP A 92 9.03 -22.21 -4.14
C TRP A 92 9.66 -21.30 -3.11
N LYS A 93 9.93 -20.07 -3.52
CA LYS A 93 10.38 -18.99 -2.67
C LYS A 93 9.24 -18.04 -2.33
N ASN A 94 8.45 -17.68 -3.35
CA ASN A 94 7.23 -16.89 -3.20
C ASN A 94 6.09 -17.64 -3.89
N ALA A 95 4.96 -17.82 -3.21
CA ALA A 95 3.80 -18.49 -3.77
C ALA A 95 2.51 -17.74 -3.45
N SER A 96 1.72 -17.47 -4.48
CA SER A 96 0.36 -16.94 -4.37
C SER A 96 -0.59 -18.02 -4.87
N ILE A 97 -1.44 -18.52 -3.98
CA ILE A 97 -2.26 -19.71 -4.20
C ILE A 97 -3.72 -19.33 -3.99
N ASP A 98 -4.47 -19.45 -5.06
CA ASP A 98 -5.92 -19.42 -5.01
C ASP A 98 -6.39 -20.83 -4.61
N PHE A 99 -7.04 -20.94 -3.46
CA PHE A 99 -7.51 -22.19 -2.87
C PHE A 99 -8.91 -22.54 -3.38
N ASP A 100 -9.06 -23.75 -3.90
CA ASP A 100 -10.36 -24.42 -4.07
C ASP A 100 -10.46 -25.62 -3.12
N GLY A 101 -11.68 -25.91 -2.64
CA GLY A 101 -11.93 -27.09 -1.81
C GLY A 101 -12.02 -28.40 -2.60
N ASN A 102 -11.67 -28.40 -3.89
CA ASN A 102 -11.80 -29.58 -4.77
C ASN A 102 -10.45 -30.22 -5.10
N SER A 103 -9.35 -29.61 -4.65
CA SER A 103 -7.97 -30.00 -4.93
C SER A 103 -7.16 -30.31 -3.66
N ASP A 104 -7.82 -30.67 -2.56
CA ASP A 104 -7.18 -31.02 -1.27
C ASP A 104 -6.05 -32.05 -1.44
N ASP A 105 -6.27 -33.07 -2.28
CA ASP A 105 -5.29 -34.12 -2.61
C ASP A 105 -4.01 -33.60 -3.28
N MET A 106 -4.09 -32.46 -3.98
CA MET A 106 -2.93 -31.79 -4.56
C MET A 106 -2.17 -30.98 -3.51
N TYR A 107 -2.88 -30.31 -2.60
CA TYR A 107 -2.24 -29.51 -1.57
C TYR A 107 -1.54 -30.37 -0.51
N GLU A 108 -2.08 -31.55 -0.18
CA GLU A 108 -1.43 -32.52 0.72
C GLU A 108 -0.01 -32.89 0.23
N GLN A 109 0.21 -32.95 -1.08
CA GLN A 109 1.54 -33.27 -1.65
C GLN A 109 2.58 -32.17 -1.46
N ILE A 110 2.17 -30.96 -1.04
CA ILE A 110 3.06 -29.84 -0.74
C ILE A 110 3.66 -29.99 0.67
N GLN A 111 2.97 -30.68 1.58
CA GLN A 111 3.39 -30.81 2.98
C GLN A 111 4.84 -31.33 3.07
N GLY A 112 5.65 -30.67 3.90
CA GLY A 112 7.07 -31.01 4.08
C GLY A 112 7.98 -30.65 2.90
N ARG A 113 7.47 -30.03 1.82
CA ARG A 113 8.24 -29.72 0.60
C ARG A 113 8.40 -28.22 0.36
N LEU A 114 8.44 -27.40 1.41
CA LEU A 114 8.58 -25.94 1.32
C LEU A 114 9.85 -25.39 2.00
N PRO A 115 11.05 -25.94 1.71
CA PRO A 115 12.28 -25.56 2.42
C PRO A 115 12.75 -24.12 2.13
N LEU A 116 12.30 -23.53 1.00
CA LEU A 116 12.71 -22.21 0.53
C LEU A 116 11.61 -21.15 0.64
N LEU A 117 10.39 -21.52 1.04
CA LEU A 117 9.24 -20.63 1.01
C LEU A 117 9.42 -19.49 2.03
N GLU A 118 9.53 -18.27 1.54
CA GLU A 118 9.71 -17.04 2.32
C GLU A 118 8.42 -16.21 2.38
N ARG A 119 7.63 -16.21 1.29
CA ARG A 119 6.34 -15.51 1.18
C ARG A 119 5.23 -16.42 0.69
N LEU A 120 4.10 -16.39 1.39
CA LEU A 120 2.89 -17.10 1.03
C LEU A 120 1.70 -16.14 0.96
N GLU A 121 0.94 -16.21 -0.12
CA GLU A 121 -0.35 -15.52 -0.24
C GLU A 121 -1.44 -16.55 -0.50
N LEU A 122 -2.51 -16.49 0.28
CA LEU A 122 -3.63 -17.40 0.22
C LEU A 122 -4.92 -16.64 -0.02
N PHE A 123 -5.72 -17.11 -0.96
CA PHE A 123 -7.03 -16.53 -1.29
C PHE A 123 -8.03 -17.65 -1.43
N SER A 124 -9.23 -17.51 -0.84
CA SER A 124 -10.30 -18.46 -1.13
C SER A 124 -11.00 -18.07 -2.44
N ILE A 125 -11.15 -19.02 -3.36
CA ILE A 125 -11.90 -18.81 -4.63
C ILE A 125 -13.40 -18.75 -4.37
N TRP A 126 -13.87 -19.32 -3.25
CA TRP A 126 -15.28 -19.41 -2.88
C TRP A 126 -15.51 -18.83 -1.48
N SER A 127 -16.53 -18.01 -1.31
CA SER A 127 -17.05 -17.63 0.01
C SER A 127 -17.88 -18.75 0.68
N ASN A 128 -17.68 -20.00 0.25
CA ASN A 128 -18.49 -21.13 0.64
C ASN A 128 -17.94 -21.75 1.94
N PRO A 129 -18.71 -21.80 3.03
CA PRO A 129 -18.27 -22.24 4.38
C PRO A 129 -17.94 -23.73 4.51
N ARG A 130 -17.65 -24.44 3.41
CA ARG A 130 -17.45 -25.90 3.40
C ARG A 130 -16.01 -26.35 3.67
N VAL A 131 -15.04 -25.44 3.67
CA VAL A 131 -13.63 -25.79 3.88
C VAL A 131 -13.29 -25.67 5.37
N SER A 132 -13.00 -26.80 6.01
CA SER A 132 -12.41 -26.85 7.34
C SER A 132 -10.91 -26.58 7.22
N TRP A 133 -10.49 -25.35 7.49
CA TRP A 133 -9.07 -24.96 7.45
C TRP A 133 -8.23 -25.62 8.54
N GLU A 134 -8.88 -26.20 9.55
CA GLU A 134 -8.24 -26.82 10.72
C GLU A 134 -7.49 -28.10 10.38
N ASP A 135 -7.77 -28.75 9.25
CA ASP A 135 -7.12 -29.98 8.78
C ASP A 135 -6.09 -29.73 7.67
N PHE A 136 -5.99 -28.50 7.18
CA PHE A 136 -5.16 -28.17 6.05
C PHE A 136 -3.68 -27.99 6.44
N ARG A 137 -2.86 -29.04 6.30
CA ARG A 137 -1.46 -29.07 6.77
C ARG A 137 -0.42 -28.69 5.71
N ALA A 138 -0.82 -28.28 4.51
CA ALA A 138 0.08 -28.13 3.37
C ALA A 138 1.27 -27.17 3.60
N PHE A 139 1.09 -26.15 4.42
CA PHE A 139 2.08 -25.09 4.68
C PHE A 139 2.65 -25.11 6.10
N GLU A 140 2.38 -26.16 6.89
CA GLU A 140 2.85 -26.29 8.27
C GLU A 140 4.39 -26.30 8.33
N ASP A 141 5.00 -27.09 7.45
CA ASP A 141 6.46 -27.26 7.36
C ASP A 141 7.11 -26.28 6.37
N ALA A 142 7.04 -24.99 6.68
CA ALA A 142 7.67 -23.91 5.90
C ALA A 142 8.68 -23.11 6.75
N PRO A 143 9.90 -23.63 7.02
CA PRO A 143 10.82 -23.08 8.03
C PRO A 143 11.38 -21.68 7.72
N ARG A 144 11.25 -21.21 6.47
CA ARG A 144 11.72 -19.89 6.04
C ARG A 144 10.59 -18.89 5.85
N LEU A 145 9.33 -19.26 6.10
CA LEU A 145 8.19 -18.38 5.89
C LEU A 145 8.28 -17.18 6.84
N ARG A 146 8.24 -15.97 6.27
CA ARG A 146 8.32 -14.69 7.00
C ARG A 146 7.19 -13.74 6.62
N GLU A 147 6.72 -13.81 5.38
CA GLU A 147 5.63 -12.97 4.86
C GLU A 147 4.38 -13.81 4.59
N LEU A 148 3.25 -13.38 5.13
CA LEU A 148 1.95 -14.02 4.92
C LEU A 148 0.93 -12.99 4.44
N ALA A 149 0.19 -13.30 3.37
CA ALA A 149 -0.97 -12.52 2.94
C ALA A 149 -2.22 -13.39 2.87
N LEU A 150 -3.32 -12.88 3.42
CA LEU A 150 -4.58 -13.59 3.55
C LEU A 150 -5.72 -12.82 2.90
N GLY A 151 -6.29 -13.42 1.86
CA GLY A 151 -7.46 -12.95 1.15
C GLY A 151 -8.78 -13.27 1.83
N GLY A 152 -9.87 -12.77 1.24
CA GLY A 152 -11.23 -12.99 1.74
C GLY A 152 -11.63 -14.47 1.80
N GLY A 153 -12.45 -14.80 2.81
CA GLY A 153 -12.95 -16.16 3.04
C GLY A 153 -12.09 -17.02 3.96
N LEU A 154 -10.95 -16.51 4.42
CA LEU A 154 -10.08 -17.17 5.39
C LEU A 154 -10.34 -16.59 6.78
N SER A 155 -10.96 -17.36 7.69
CA SER A 155 -11.04 -16.95 9.10
C SER A 155 -9.70 -17.25 9.77
N LEU A 156 -9.16 -16.25 10.45
CA LEU A 156 -7.88 -16.33 11.15
C LEU A 156 -7.97 -17.13 12.46
N VAL A 157 -9.17 -17.27 13.04
CA VAL A 157 -9.40 -17.97 14.31
C VAL A 157 -10.01 -19.34 14.10
N HIS A 158 -9.47 -20.12 13.18
CA HIS A 158 -9.60 -21.59 13.20
C HIS A 158 -8.30 -22.16 12.64
N LYS A 159 -7.51 -22.74 13.55
CA LYS A 159 -6.05 -22.95 13.46
C LYS A 159 -5.57 -23.47 12.11
N PHE A 160 -5.29 -22.54 11.21
CA PHE A 160 -4.53 -22.82 10.01
C PHE A 160 -3.08 -23.15 10.45
N PRO A 161 -2.62 -24.40 10.28
CA PRO A 161 -1.30 -24.84 10.69
C PRO A 161 -0.24 -24.17 9.83
N LEU A 162 0.23 -23.04 10.33
CA LEU A 162 1.37 -22.30 9.81
C LEU A 162 2.40 -22.14 10.90
N PRO A 163 3.67 -21.91 10.53
CA PRO A 163 4.69 -21.50 11.46
C PRO A 163 4.50 -20.01 11.82
N TRP A 164 3.43 -19.69 12.56
CA TRP A 164 3.04 -18.32 12.94
C TRP A 164 4.12 -17.58 13.72
N SER A 165 4.85 -18.31 14.58
CA SER A 165 5.84 -17.72 15.48
C SER A 165 7.01 -17.03 14.76
N GLN A 166 7.27 -17.36 13.49
CA GLN A 166 8.36 -16.79 12.70
C GLN A 166 7.88 -15.75 11.68
N ILE A 167 6.59 -15.48 11.58
CA ILE A 167 6.05 -14.46 10.67
C ILE A 167 6.43 -13.08 11.16
N THR A 168 6.97 -12.26 10.25
CA THR A 168 7.40 -10.88 10.50
C THR A 168 6.57 -9.86 9.73
N SER A 169 5.92 -10.28 8.65
CA SER A 169 5.04 -9.42 7.83
C SER A 169 3.71 -10.11 7.58
N LEU A 170 2.60 -9.44 7.89
CA LEU A 170 1.25 -9.93 7.70
C LEU A 170 0.41 -8.95 6.88
N HIS A 171 -0.28 -9.44 5.85
CA HIS A 171 -1.23 -8.68 5.05
C HIS A 171 -2.63 -9.29 5.16
N ILE A 172 -3.57 -8.54 5.74
CA ILE A 172 -4.98 -8.93 5.90
C ILE A 172 -5.79 -8.20 4.84
N ASN A 173 -6.01 -8.87 3.71
CA ASN A 173 -6.68 -8.30 2.52
C ASN A 173 -8.20 -8.49 2.55
N HIS A 174 -8.77 -8.65 3.75
CA HIS A 174 -10.20 -8.81 3.97
C HIS A 174 -10.62 -8.19 5.32
N HIS A 175 -11.91 -8.25 5.61
CA HIS A 175 -12.48 -7.80 6.88
C HIS A 175 -12.19 -8.80 8.00
N ILE A 176 -11.72 -8.32 9.14
CA ILE A 176 -11.43 -9.12 10.33
C ILE A 176 -12.11 -8.48 11.55
N GLU A 177 -12.62 -9.33 12.45
CA GLU A 177 -13.15 -8.87 13.74
C GLU A 177 -11.99 -8.58 14.73
N PRO A 178 -12.17 -7.68 15.71
CA PRO A 178 -11.12 -7.34 16.68
C PRO A 178 -10.62 -8.54 17.49
N ASP A 179 -11.51 -9.44 17.90
CA ASP A 179 -11.18 -10.70 18.59
C ASP A 179 -10.25 -11.57 17.75
N ASP A 180 -10.51 -11.64 16.45
CA ASP A 180 -9.71 -12.42 15.53
C ASP A 180 -8.30 -11.84 15.40
N LEU A 181 -8.20 -10.51 15.29
CA LEU A 181 -6.91 -9.84 15.23
C LEU A 181 -6.11 -10.01 16.53
N TYR A 182 -6.78 -9.95 17.68
CA TYR A 182 -6.17 -10.24 18.97
C TYR A 182 -5.59 -11.66 19.00
N GLY A 183 -6.37 -12.65 18.54
CA GLY A 183 -5.92 -14.03 18.38
C GLY A 183 -4.67 -14.15 17.52
N VAL A 184 -4.59 -13.43 16.39
CA VAL A 184 -3.41 -13.42 15.52
C VAL A 184 -2.18 -12.87 16.21
N PHE A 185 -2.30 -11.75 16.95
CA PHE A 185 -1.16 -11.19 17.67
C PHE A 185 -0.64 -12.10 18.77
N SER A 186 -1.52 -12.93 19.37
CA SER A 186 -1.09 -13.92 20.36
C SER A 186 -0.17 -15.01 19.79
N VAL A 187 -0.27 -15.32 18.50
CA VAL A 187 0.53 -16.37 17.82
C VAL A 187 1.63 -15.81 16.92
N THR A 188 1.74 -14.49 16.77
CA THR A 188 2.74 -13.80 15.93
C THR A 188 3.67 -12.89 16.74
N PRO A 189 4.45 -13.42 17.71
CA PRO A 189 5.28 -12.63 18.61
C PRO A 189 6.42 -11.86 17.93
N ASN A 190 6.72 -12.14 16.66
CA ASN A 190 7.79 -11.49 15.90
C ASN A 190 7.26 -10.55 14.81
N LEU A 191 5.97 -10.22 14.83
CA LEU A 191 5.34 -9.37 13.81
C LEU A 191 5.92 -7.96 13.85
N GLN A 192 6.43 -7.48 12.71
CA GLN A 192 7.03 -6.15 12.55
C GLN A 192 6.27 -5.29 11.54
N PHE A 193 5.63 -5.91 10.55
CA PHE A 193 4.83 -5.24 9.52
C PHE A 193 3.42 -5.80 9.48
N LEU A 194 2.42 -4.91 9.46
CA LEU A 194 1.01 -5.26 9.32
C LEU A 194 0.36 -4.37 8.26
N HIS A 195 -0.25 -4.99 7.26
CA HIS A 195 -1.15 -4.34 6.32
C HIS A 195 -2.60 -4.80 6.56
N MET A 196 -3.55 -3.88 6.58
CA MET A 196 -4.98 -4.20 6.68
C MET A 196 -5.78 -3.44 5.61
N SER A 197 -6.53 -4.20 4.82
CA SER A 197 -7.53 -3.66 3.89
C SER A 197 -8.70 -2.98 4.62
N ARG A 198 -9.64 -2.42 3.86
CA ARG A 198 -10.81 -1.70 4.42
C ARG A 198 -11.63 -2.60 5.35
N GLN A 199 -11.74 -2.19 6.60
CA GLN A 199 -12.53 -2.84 7.64
C GLN A 199 -13.94 -2.25 7.72
N ASN A 200 -14.14 -1.02 7.25
CA ASN A 200 -15.45 -0.38 7.24
C ASN A 200 -16.27 -0.75 5.98
N LYS A 201 -16.95 -1.91 5.99
CA LYS A 201 -17.74 -2.40 4.84
C LYS A 201 -19.02 -1.60 4.54
N ASN A 202 -19.67 -1.02 5.56
CA ASN A 202 -20.99 -0.39 5.44
C ASN A 202 -21.06 1.05 5.97
N GLY A 203 -19.92 1.68 6.28
CA GLY A 203 -19.93 2.93 7.02
C GLY A 203 -20.10 2.76 8.54
N SER A 204 -20.11 1.54 9.10
CA SER A 204 -20.08 1.27 10.54
C SER A 204 -18.72 0.71 10.98
N CYS A 205 -18.16 1.27 12.06
CA CYS A 205 -16.97 0.75 12.73
C CYS A 205 -17.31 0.20 14.14
N SER A 206 -18.58 -0.14 14.39
CA SER A 206 -19.06 -0.46 15.75
C SER A 206 -18.38 -1.70 16.34
N ALA A 207 -18.01 -2.68 15.52
CA ALA A 207 -17.22 -3.84 15.96
C ALA A 207 -15.91 -3.42 16.65
N TRP A 208 -15.28 -2.32 16.20
CA TRP A 208 -14.04 -1.79 16.77
C TRP A 208 -14.27 -0.85 17.95
N ASP A 209 -15.53 -0.62 18.34
CA ASP A 209 -15.87 0.22 19.47
C ASP A 209 -15.55 -0.50 20.78
N PRO A 210 -14.73 0.09 21.68
CA PRO A 210 -14.45 -0.51 22.97
C PRO A 210 -15.71 -0.75 23.81
N ASP A 211 -16.77 0.06 23.63
CA ASP A 211 -18.03 -0.09 24.36
C ASP A 211 -18.85 -1.32 23.92
N GLU A 212 -18.62 -1.83 22.69
CA GLU A 212 -19.29 -3.03 22.18
C GLU A 212 -18.48 -4.32 22.39
N SER A 213 -17.14 -4.23 22.37
CA SER A 213 -16.30 -5.41 22.20
C SER A 213 -15.40 -5.77 23.39
N ASP A 214 -15.19 -4.89 24.39
CA ASP A 214 -14.27 -5.14 25.54
C ASP A 214 -12.82 -5.57 25.18
N VAL A 215 -12.44 -5.53 23.90
CA VAL A 215 -11.19 -6.08 23.38
C VAL A 215 -10.12 -4.99 23.28
N SER A 216 -9.05 -5.16 24.04
CA SER A 216 -7.84 -4.35 23.95
C SER A 216 -6.79 -5.05 23.10
N ILE A 217 -6.45 -4.46 21.95
CA ILE A 217 -5.45 -5.02 21.05
C ILE A 217 -4.10 -4.38 21.35
N VAL A 218 -3.14 -5.17 21.82
CA VAL A 218 -1.78 -4.70 22.12
C VAL A 218 -0.77 -5.46 21.28
N CYS A 219 0.05 -4.75 20.51
CA CYS A 219 1.16 -5.34 19.77
C CYS A 219 2.46 -4.59 20.05
N LEU A 220 3.40 -5.26 20.72
CA LEU A 220 4.64 -4.65 21.22
C LEU A 220 5.79 -4.68 20.21
N THR A 221 5.67 -5.47 19.14
CA THR A 221 6.77 -5.68 18.17
C THR A 221 6.56 -4.97 16.84
N LEU A 222 5.35 -4.48 16.58
CA LEU A 222 4.99 -3.85 15.32
C LEU A 222 5.74 -2.53 15.14
N ARG A 223 6.41 -2.38 14.00
CA ARG A 223 7.18 -1.19 13.61
C ARG A 223 6.55 -0.45 12.44
N HIS A 224 5.88 -1.18 11.55
CA HIS A 224 5.24 -0.64 10.36
C HIS A 224 3.78 -1.05 10.33
N LEU A 225 2.89 -0.06 10.21
CA LEU A 225 1.46 -0.25 10.11
C LEU A 225 0.95 0.43 8.84
N ASP A 226 0.22 -0.33 8.03
CA ASP A 226 -0.42 0.16 6.82
C ASP A 226 -1.90 -0.21 6.85
N VAL A 227 -2.78 0.77 6.92
CA VAL A 227 -4.22 0.56 7.09
C VAL A 227 -5.01 1.37 6.08
N VAL A 228 -6.08 0.78 5.56
CA VAL A 228 -6.96 1.53 4.66
C VAL A 228 -7.85 2.52 5.41
N ASP A 229 -8.28 2.20 6.64
CA ASP A 229 -9.15 3.07 7.43
C ASP A 229 -8.74 3.12 8.92
N SER A 230 -9.36 4.05 9.67
CA SER A 230 -9.01 4.35 11.06
C SER A 230 -9.67 3.44 12.11
N ALA A 231 -10.39 2.38 11.71
CA ALA A 231 -11.18 1.57 12.66
C ALA A 231 -10.31 0.93 13.75
N LEU A 232 -9.13 0.42 13.36
CA LEU A 232 -8.14 -0.19 14.26
C LEU A 232 -7.71 0.74 15.41
N PHE A 233 -7.67 2.05 15.16
CA PHE A 233 -7.22 3.05 16.13
C PHE A 233 -8.18 3.24 17.31
N ARG A 234 -9.37 2.66 17.29
CA ARG A 234 -10.29 2.67 18.44
C ARG A 234 -9.78 1.79 19.59
N ALA A 235 -9.30 0.60 19.27
CA ALA A 235 -8.99 -0.45 20.25
C ALA A 235 -7.49 -0.81 20.35
N ALA A 236 -6.67 -0.37 19.38
CA ALA A 236 -5.26 -0.74 19.33
C ALA A 236 -4.34 0.14 20.20
N THR A 237 -3.28 -0.49 20.71
CA THR A 237 -2.12 0.14 21.35
C THR A 237 -0.84 -0.50 20.81
N MET A 238 0.04 0.29 20.18
CA MET A 238 1.21 -0.20 19.46
C MET A 238 2.46 0.65 19.79
N PRO A 239 3.13 0.40 20.93
CA PRO A 239 4.14 1.33 21.46
C PRO A 239 5.46 1.36 20.70
N SER A 240 5.76 0.34 19.89
CA SER A 240 7.01 0.25 19.13
C SER A 240 6.90 0.77 17.69
N LEU A 241 5.78 1.40 17.35
CA LEU A 241 5.47 1.78 15.97
C LEU A 241 6.34 2.95 15.49
N GLU A 242 7.00 2.78 14.35
CA GLU A 242 7.91 3.75 13.74
C GLU A 242 7.33 4.36 12.47
N GLU A 243 6.54 3.60 11.71
CA GLU A 243 5.96 4.03 10.44
C GLU A 243 4.46 3.72 10.38
N ILE A 244 3.67 4.71 9.97
CA ILE A 244 2.22 4.58 9.80
C ILE A 244 1.84 5.06 8.39
N SER A 245 1.04 4.26 7.70
CA SER A 245 0.39 4.58 6.43
C SER A 245 -1.12 4.42 6.56
N ILE A 246 -1.88 5.45 6.16
CA ILE A 246 -3.35 5.46 6.20
C ILE A 246 -3.89 5.92 4.83
N ASP A 247 -4.62 5.04 4.13
CA ASP A 247 -5.13 5.34 2.77
C ASP A 247 -6.47 6.10 2.74
N LEU A 248 -7.23 6.11 3.83
CA LEU A 248 -8.47 6.86 3.90
C LEU A 248 -8.73 7.31 5.33
N LEU A 249 -8.28 8.52 5.63
CA LEU A 249 -8.70 9.23 6.83
C LEU A 249 -9.90 10.13 6.50
N PRO A 250 -11.12 9.79 6.93
CA PRO A 250 -12.30 10.60 6.63
C PRO A 250 -12.22 11.96 7.31
N ALA A 251 -12.83 12.97 6.70
CA ALA A 251 -13.14 14.21 7.39
C ALA A 251 -14.23 13.96 8.44
N ASP A 252 -14.25 14.78 9.48
CA ASP A 252 -15.22 14.68 10.55
C ASP A 252 -16.59 15.09 9.99
N ALA A 253 -17.50 14.12 9.80
CA ALA A 253 -18.88 14.41 9.40
C ALA A 253 -19.67 14.85 10.63
N GLU A 254 -20.56 15.83 10.47
CA GLU A 254 -21.36 16.41 11.58
C GLU A 254 -22.27 15.40 12.31
N ASP A 255 -22.52 14.21 11.74
CA ASP A 255 -23.66 13.36 12.15
C ASP A 255 -23.33 11.87 12.38
N ASP A 256 -22.07 11.46 12.46
CA ASP A 256 -21.71 10.09 12.84
C ASP A 256 -20.41 10.09 13.66
N ASN A 257 -20.36 9.27 14.72
CA ASN A 257 -19.27 9.08 15.70
C ASN A 257 -17.90 8.69 15.09
N LYS A 258 -17.38 9.41 14.10
CA LYS A 258 -16.20 9.06 13.30
C LYS A 258 -15.28 10.25 13.10
N TYR A 259 -14.78 10.75 14.22
CA TYR A 259 -13.69 11.71 14.23
C TYR A 259 -12.38 11.00 13.86
N GLY A 260 -12.07 10.90 12.56
CA GLY A 260 -10.87 10.19 12.08
C GLY A 260 -9.60 10.73 12.73
N ALA A 261 -9.53 12.05 12.88
CA ALA A 261 -8.43 12.76 13.54
C ALA A 261 -8.35 12.46 15.05
N ASP A 262 -9.48 12.43 15.77
CA ASP A 262 -9.49 12.11 17.20
C ASP A 262 -9.16 10.66 17.48
N LEU A 263 -9.61 9.72 16.63
CA LEU A 263 -9.23 8.32 16.75
C LEU A 263 -7.72 8.15 16.61
N PHE A 264 -7.14 8.81 15.60
CA PHE A 264 -5.70 8.81 15.40
C PHE A 264 -4.95 9.47 16.57
N HIS A 265 -5.42 10.63 17.04
CA HIS A 265 -4.85 11.32 18.20
C HIS A 265 -4.90 10.46 19.47
N GLY A 266 -6.06 9.86 19.76
CA GLY A 266 -6.26 8.94 20.88
C GLY A 266 -5.35 7.72 20.78
N PHE A 267 -5.18 7.16 19.59
CA PHE A 267 -4.24 6.05 19.34
C PHE A 267 -2.79 6.46 19.62
N LEU A 268 -2.33 7.60 19.11
CA LEU A 268 -0.98 8.10 19.37
C LEU A 268 -0.77 8.36 20.87
N HIS A 269 -1.76 8.96 21.52
CA HIS A 269 -1.73 9.22 22.96
C HIS A 269 -1.64 7.92 23.78
N ARG A 270 -2.39 6.87 23.43
CA ARG A 270 -2.32 5.57 24.12
C ARG A 270 -1.02 4.83 23.82
N SER A 271 -0.54 4.89 22.58
CA SER A 271 0.62 4.11 22.13
C SER A 271 1.95 4.74 22.52
N GLN A 272 2.05 6.07 22.61
CA GLN A 272 3.29 6.79 22.92
C GLN A 272 4.48 6.34 22.03
N CYS A 273 4.20 6.04 20.76
CA CYS A 273 5.14 5.40 19.87
C CYS A 273 6.21 6.37 19.32
N PRO A 274 7.41 5.89 18.98
CA PRO A 274 8.49 6.71 18.41
C PRO A 274 8.31 6.94 16.90
N MET A 275 7.13 7.36 16.46
CA MET A 275 6.78 7.50 15.04
C MET A 275 7.73 8.49 14.31
N ARG A 276 8.29 8.02 13.18
CA ARG A 276 9.24 8.76 12.32
C ARG A 276 8.68 9.04 10.94
N LYS A 277 7.86 8.14 10.41
CA LYS A 277 7.26 8.28 9.08
C LYS A 277 5.75 8.18 9.15
N LEU A 278 5.08 9.13 8.51
CA LEU A 278 3.63 9.20 8.44
C LEU A 278 3.23 9.43 6.98
N THR A 279 2.45 8.50 6.44
CA THR A 279 1.82 8.62 5.13
C THR A 279 0.30 8.69 5.30
N LEU A 280 -0.33 9.74 4.81
CA LEU A 280 -1.76 9.98 4.95
C LEU A 280 -2.38 10.25 3.58
N GLN A 281 -3.53 9.64 3.33
CA GLN A 281 -4.43 10.06 2.27
C GLN A 281 -5.73 10.51 2.93
N LEU A 282 -6.03 11.79 2.76
CA LEU A 282 -7.11 12.47 3.46
C LEU A 282 -8.37 12.55 2.59
N GLY A 283 -9.53 12.38 3.23
CA GLY A 283 -10.82 12.54 2.58
C GLY A 283 -11.09 13.98 2.14
N LYS A 284 -12.20 14.17 1.41
CA LYS A 284 -12.64 15.50 1.00
C LYS A 284 -12.97 16.36 2.24
N TYR A 285 -12.56 17.64 2.21
CA TYR A 285 -12.85 18.63 3.26
C TYR A 285 -12.20 18.37 4.63
N PHE A 286 -11.08 17.67 4.68
CA PHE A 286 -10.34 17.47 5.93
C PHE A 286 -9.69 18.78 6.40
N ASP A 287 -9.86 19.16 7.67
CA ASP A 287 -9.32 20.40 8.28
C ASP A 287 -8.62 20.19 9.64
N ALA A 288 -8.82 19.05 10.30
CA ALA A 288 -8.31 18.73 11.64
C ALA A 288 -6.80 18.35 11.69
N PHE A 289 -5.94 19.07 10.97
CA PHE A 289 -4.50 18.79 10.88
C PHE A 289 -3.74 18.97 12.19
N GLU A 290 -4.09 20.01 12.96
CA GLU A 290 -3.46 20.27 14.28
C GLU A 290 -3.58 19.06 15.20
N ARG A 291 -4.74 18.41 15.16
CA ARG A 291 -5.04 17.25 15.97
C ARG A 291 -4.17 16.05 15.62
N ILE A 292 -3.84 15.87 14.34
CA ILE A 292 -2.94 14.79 13.89
C ILE A 292 -1.51 15.07 14.35
N PHE A 293 -1.04 16.31 14.23
CA PHE A 293 0.36 16.65 14.46
C PHE A 293 0.72 16.92 15.92
N ASP A 294 -0.27 17.14 16.80
CA ASP A 294 -0.09 17.43 18.23
C ASP A 294 0.76 16.40 18.98
N GLN A 295 0.82 15.14 18.53
CA GLN A 295 1.61 14.08 19.18
C GLN A 295 2.78 13.58 18.30
N ALA A 296 2.99 14.18 17.13
CA ALA A 296 3.93 13.70 16.10
C ALA A 296 5.27 14.46 16.10
N PHE A 297 5.78 14.89 17.26
CA PHE A 297 6.98 15.75 17.34
C PHE A 297 8.27 15.12 16.83
N LYS A 298 8.36 13.78 16.84
CA LYS A 298 9.52 13.00 16.38
C LYS A 298 9.48 12.67 14.88
N LEU A 299 8.47 13.18 14.17
CA LEU A 299 8.26 12.88 12.77
C LEU A 299 9.38 13.48 11.91
N THR A 300 10.04 12.63 11.13
CA THR A 300 11.12 13.02 10.21
C THR A 300 10.67 13.01 8.76
N CYS A 301 9.67 12.20 8.42
CA CYS A 301 9.13 12.09 7.07
C CYS A 301 7.60 12.15 7.08
N LEU A 302 7.05 13.07 6.31
CA LEU A 302 5.61 13.24 6.15
C LEU A 302 5.24 13.17 4.67
N GLU A 303 4.34 12.26 4.32
CA GLU A 303 3.72 12.18 3.00
C GLU A 303 2.22 12.36 3.15
N ILE A 304 1.63 13.39 2.54
CA ILE A 304 0.20 13.66 2.61
C ILE A 304 -0.35 13.76 1.21
N THR A 305 -1.44 13.03 0.95
CA THR A 305 -2.27 13.18 -0.24
C THR A 305 -3.60 13.83 0.14
N LEU A 306 -3.93 14.92 -0.54
CA LEU A 306 -5.14 15.71 -0.33
C LEU A 306 -6.07 15.59 -1.53
N GLN A 307 -7.38 15.52 -1.27
CA GLN A 307 -8.41 15.44 -2.31
C GLN A 307 -9.19 16.76 -2.51
N ALA A 308 -8.89 17.80 -1.74
CA ALA A 308 -9.58 19.09 -1.80
C ALA A 308 -8.61 20.26 -1.64
N MET A 309 -8.81 21.34 -2.40
CA MET A 309 -7.93 22.51 -2.36
C MET A 309 -8.03 23.33 -1.08
N ALA A 310 -9.24 23.47 -0.52
CA ALA A 310 -9.42 24.14 0.77
C ALA A 310 -8.55 23.52 1.88
N SER A 311 -8.47 22.18 1.92
CA SER A 311 -7.61 21.43 2.85
C SER A 311 -6.12 21.69 2.60
N THR A 312 -5.73 21.93 1.35
CA THR A 312 -4.35 22.25 0.96
C THR A 312 -3.89 23.59 1.54
N CYS A 313 -4.70 24.65 1.43
CA CYS A 313 -4.33 25.96 1.97
C CYS A 313 -4.17 25.91 3.50
N ILE A 314 -5.13 25.28 4.20
CA ILE A 314 -5.07 25.09 5.66
C ILE A 314 -3.79 24.34 6.06
N LEU A 315 -3.43 23.26 5.34
CA LEU A 315 -2.21 22.51 5.63
C LEU A 315 -0.96 23.37 5.42
N PHE A 316 -0.88 24.14 4.34
CA PHE A 316 0.29 24.97 4.05
C PHE A 316 0.47 26.08 5.07
N ASP A 317 -0.60 26.77 5.45
CA ASP A 317 -0.55 27.78 6.52
C ASP A 317 -0.08 27.17 7.84
N LEU A 318 -0.59 25.98 8.16
CA LEU A 318 -0.20 25.25 9.36
C LEU A 318 1.26 24.80 9.34
N LEU A 319 1.73 24.26 8.22
CA LEU A 319 3.11 23.81 8.05
C LEU A 319 4.10 24.96 7.88
N ALA A 320 3.65 26.15 7.50
CA ALA A 320 4.44 27.38 7.53
C ALA A 320 4.64 27.89 8.97
N SER A 321 3.80 27.49 9.93
CA SER A 321 4.04 27.73 11.35
C SER A 321 5.18 26.83 11.87
N THR A 322 6.29 27.44 12.27
CA THR A 322 7.55 26.75 12.65
C THR A 322 7.46 25.90 13.92
N LYS A 323 6.33 25.95 14.64
CA LYS A 323 6.11 25.23 15.90
C LYS A 323 5.77 23.76 15.69
N LEU A 324 5.26 23.40 14.50
CA LEU A 324 4.77 22.05 14.22
C LEU A 324 5.80 21.24 13.44
N LEU A 325 6.01 20.00 13.90
CA LEU A 325 6.93 19.02 13.31
C LEU A 325 8.38 19.55 13.23
N PRO A 326 9.03 19.80 14.38
CA PRO A 326 10.36 20.40 14.42
C PRO A 326 11.48 19.49 13.92
N GLN A 327 11.24 18.18 13.74
CA GLN A 327 12.25 17.23 13.26
C GLN A 327 12.04 16.82 11.80
N LEU A 328 11.15 17.52 11.08
CA LEU A 328 10.75 17.14 9.73
C LEU A 328 11.89 17.40 8.74
N GLN A 329 12.41 16.32 8.15
CA GLN A 329 13.51 16.35 7.18
C GLN A 329 13.01 16.20 5.75
N SER A 330 11.94 15.44 5.56
CA SER A 330 11.33 15.19 4.25
C SER A 330 9.82 15.42 4.30
N LEU A 331 9.33 16.30 3.43
CA LEU A 331 7.91 16.58 3.27
C LEU A 331 7.51 16.31 1.82
N LYS A 332 6.53 15.43 1.62
CA LYS A 332 5.88 15.21 0.33
C LYS A 332 4.40 15.55 0.45
N VAL A 333 3.92 16.51 -0.32
CA VAL A 333 2.49 16.84 -0.38
C VAL A 333 2.01 16.58 -1.79
N VAL A 334 0.98 15.76 -1.94
CA VAL A 334 0.31 15.44 -3.20
C VAL A 334 -1.09 16.04 -3.17
N CYS A 335 -1.34 17.07 -3.97
CA CYS A 335 -2.64 17.71 -4.05
C CYS A 335 -3.38 17.19 -5.28
N ILE A 336 -4.47 16.44 -5.07
CA ILE A 336 -5.34 15.95 -6.13
C ILE A 336 -6.54 16.87 -6.24
N ALA A 337 -6.78 17.43 -7.41
CA ALA A 337 -7.98 18.22 -7.66
C ALA A 337 -8.94 17.56 -8.63
N TRP A 338 -10.18 17.51 -8.19
CA TRP A 338 -11.27 16.81 -8.87
C TRP A 338 -12.24 17.77 -9.57
N ASP A 339 -12.24 19.07 -9.23
CA ASP A 339 -13.19 20.05 -9.74
C ASP A 339 -12.53 21.12 -10.62
N ALA A 340 -13.32 21.75 -11.50
CA ALA A 340 -12.88 22.86 -12.33
C ALA A 340 -12.56 24.09 -11.46
N TYR A 341 -11.27 24.29 -11.21
CA TYR A 341 -10.69 25.36 -10.40
C TYR A 341 -11.17 26.77 -10.76
N ASP A 342 -11.37 27.61 -9.74
CA ASP A 342 -11.47 29.07 -9.90
C ASP A 342 -10.06 29.71 -9.83
N LYS A 343 -9.83 30.77 -10.59
CA LYS A 343 -8.53 31.47 -10.68
C LYS A 343 -8.08 32.12 -9.37
N TYR A 344 -9.00 32.33 -8.43
CA TYR A 344 -8.70 32.92 -7.13
C TYR A 344 -8.01 31.93 -6.18
N GLU A 345 -8.40 30.65 -6.19
CA GLU A 345 -7.77 29.62 -5.35
C GLU A 345 -6.31 29.33 -5.78
N ASP A 346 -6.00 29.51 -7.06
CA ASP A 346 -4.65 29.32 -7.62
C ASP A 346 -3.60 30.28 -7.01
N ALA A 347 -3.96 31.54 -6.75
CA ALA A 347 -3.02 32.51 -6.19
C ALA A 347 -2.66 32.17 -4.73
N ASP A 348 -3.66 31.73 -3.95
CA ASP A 348 -3.50 31.36 -2.54
C ASP A 348 -2.62 30.11 -2.38
N ILE A 349 -2.74 29.13 -3.29
CA ILE A 349 -1.87 27.94 -3.29
C ILE A 349 -0.42 28.35 -3.59
N GLY A 350 -0.21 29.26 -4.55
CA GLY A 350 1.13 29.79 -4.87
C GLY A 350 1.78 30.47 -3.67
N GLU A 351 1.00 31.29 -2.96
CA GLU A 351 1.43 31.94 -1.71
C GLU A 351 1.72 30.91 -0.62
N GLY A 352 0.82 29.95 -0.37
CA GLY A 352 0.99 28.92 0.66
C GLY A 352 2.23 28.04 0.45
N ILE A 353 2.51 27.62 -0.78
CA ILE A 353 3.73 26.85 -1.10
C ILE A 353 4.99 27.71 -0.89
N ALA A 354 4.97 28.97 -1.33
CA ALA A 354 6.09 29.87 -1.13
C ALA A 354 6.36 30.10 0.36
N ASN A 355 5.33 30.38 1.15
CA ASN A 355 5.41 30.57 2.60
C ASN A 355 5.91 29.32 3.31
N LEU A 356 5.43 28.13 2.92
CA LEU A 356 5.94 26.85 3.41
C LEU A 356 7.45 26.70 3.16
N PHE A 357 7.90 26.98 1.93
CA PHE A 357 9.29 26.82 1.56
C PHE A 357 10.18 27.82 2.28
N ILE A 358 9.77 29.09 2.36
CA ILE A 358 10.48 30.15 3.07
C ILE A 358 10.60 29.81 4.56
N SER A 359 9.47 29.47 5.20
CA SER A 359 9.44 29.12 6.62
C SER A 359 10.39 27.96 6.93
N ARG A 360 10.33 26.89 6.14
CA ARG A 360 11.17 25.71 6.38
C ARG A 360 12.64 25.94 6.01
N TYR A 361 12.94 26.73 4.98
CA TYR A 361 14.30 27.15 4.66
C TYR A 361 14.93 27.94 5.80
N LEU A 362 14.23 28.95 6.35
CA LEU A 362 14.72 29.78 7.43
C LEU A 362 14.88 29.02 8.75
N THR A 363 14.01 28.02 8.99
CA THR A 363 14.00 27.27 10.26
C THR A 363 15.07 26.17 10.30
N PHE A 364 15.35 25.52 9.17
CA PHE A 364 16.15 24.29 9.13
C PHE A 364 17.33 24.38 8.16
N ALA A 365 17.96 25.56 8.03
CA ALA A 365 19.00 25.85 7.04
C ALA A 365 20.13 24.78 6.91
N ALA A 366 20.33 23.90 7.91
CA ALA A 366 21.23 22.74 7.86
C ALA A 366 20.57 21.33 7.87
N ASP A 367 19.32 21.17 8.31
CA ASP A 367 18.72 19.86 8.63
C ASP A 367 17.58 19.40 7.71
N MET A 368 16.95 20.30 6.94
CA MET A 368 15.88 19.89 6.02
C MET A 368 16.46 19.40 4.68
N LEU A 369 16.19 18.13 4.38
CA LEU A 369 16.75 17.43 3.24
C LEU A 369 15.91 17.60 1.96
N SER A 370 14.58 17.63 2.05
CA SER A 370 13.74 17.83 0.86
C SER A 370 12.31 18.27 1.19
N VAL A 371 11.79 19.23 0.42
CA VAL A 371 10.35 19.50 0.31
C VAL A 371 9.93 19.21 -1.12
N HIS A 372 8.92 18.38 -1.27
CA HIS A 372 8.36 17.97 -2.54
C HIS A 372 6.86 18.28 -2.51
N VAL A 373 6.42 19.20 -3.36
CA VAL A 373 5.01 19.45 -3.58
C VAL A 373 4.68 19.00 -4.98
N GLU A 374 3.78 18.03 -5.07
CA GLU A 374 3.23 17.51 -6.31
C GLU A 374 1.76 17.91 -6.37
N VAL A 375 1.34 18.49 -7.48
CA VAL A 375 -0.06 18.80 -7.70
C VAL A 375 -0.48 18.00 -8.94
N VAL A 376 -1.59 17.28 -8.84
CA VAL A 376 -2.10 16.31 -9.83
C VAL A 376 -3.58 16.60 -10.14
N LEU A 377 -3.97 16.54 -11.41
CA LEU A 377 -5.38 16.62 -11.83
C LEU A 377 -6.03 15.23 -11.80
N GLY A 378 -7.17 15.12 -11.13
CA GLY A 378 -7.82 13.88 -10.69
C GLY A 378 -8.33 12.94 -11.78
N ASP A 379 -8.25 13.30 -13.06
CA ASP A 379 -8.81 12.45 -14.13
C ASP A 379 -7.86 11.37 -14.64
N LYS A 380 -6.55 11.47 -14.37
CA LYS A 380 -5.58 10.43 -14.75
C LYS A 380 -4.49 10.24 -13.69
N MET A 381 -4.63 9.16 -12.92
CA MET A 381 -3.66 8.48 -12.03
C MET A 381 -3.78 8.76 -10.52
N VAL A 382 -4.44 7.86 -9.79
CA VAL A 382 -3.81 6.82 -8.95
C VAL A 382 -4.66 5.56 -9.11
N VAL A 383 -4.06 4.38 -9.21
CA VAL A 383 -4.80 3.11 -9.39
C VAL A 383 -5.70 2.86 -8.18
N ASN A 384 -6.98 3.19 -8.28
CA ASN A 384 -8.03 2.75 -7.35
C ASN A 384 -9.17 2.14 -8.18
N PRO A 385 -9.56 0.86 -7.99
CA PRO A 385 -10.51 0.15 -8.87
C PRO A 385 -11.98 0.62 -8.81
N SER A 386 -12.28 1.75 -8.16
CA SER A 386 -13.62 1.98 -7.60
C SER A 386 -14.45 3.06 -8.32
N TRP A 387 -13.87 3.87 -9.23
CA TRP A 387 -14.58 4.99 -9.86
C TRP A 387 -14.21 5.09 -11.35
N SER A 388 -15.21 5.30 -12.21
CA SER A 388 -15.07 5.54 -13.65
C SER A 388 -15.57 6.95 -14.02
N TYR A 389 -15.02 7.49 -15.12
CA TYR A 389 -15.53 8.51 -16.07
C TYR A 389 -14.60 9.70 -16.35
N GLU A 390 -14.78 10.27 -17.55
CA GLU A 390 -13.88 11.11 -18.37
C GLU A 390 -14.23 12.61 -18.29
N CYS A 391 -13.23 13.52 -18.23
CA CYS A 391 -12.98 14.63 -19.17
C CYS A 391 -11.75 15.49 -18.78
N THR A 392 -10.70 15.51 -19.61
CA THR A 392 -9.59 16.48 -19.50
C THR A 392 -9.95 17.84 -20.12
N PRO A 393 -9.75 18.98 -19.42
CA PRO A 393 -9.69 20.29 -20.07
C PRO A 393 -8.30 20.53 -20.68
N ASP A 394 -8.26 20.99 -21.93
CA ASP A 394 -7.04 21.46 -22.59
C ASP A 394 -6.59 22.81 -21.99
N GLY A 395 -5.54 22.80 -21.16
CA GLY A 395 -4.93 24.04 -20.64
C GLY A 395 -3.72 23.80 -19.72
N PRO A 396 -2.82 24.78 -19.54
CA PRO A 396 -1.72 24.67 -18.59
C PRO A 396 -2.23 24.57 -17.14
N PHE A 397 -1.74 23.54 -16.46
CA PHE A 397 -2.08 23.01 -15.12
C PHE A 397 -2.25 24.02 -13.95
N LEU A 398 -1.41 25.05 -13.85
CA LEU A 398 -1.49 26.13 -12.84
C LEU A 398 -1.50 27.44 -13.60
N SER A 399 -2.45 28.32 -13.28
CA SER A 399 -2.65 29.56 -14.01
C SER A 399 -1.47 30.53 -13.82
N GLU A 400 -1.33 31.52 -14.70
CA GLU A 400 -0.36 32.61 -14.50
C GLU A 400 -0.48 33.27 -13.12
N PRO A 401 -1.70 33.51 -12.55
CA PRO A 401 -1.88 33.92 -11.16
C PRO A 401 -1.12 33.07 -10.12
N PHE A 402 -1.15 31.74 -10.23
CA PHE A 402 -0.39 30.86 -9.31
C PHE A 402 1.11 31.17 -9.39
N TRP A 403 1.67 31.16 -10.60
CA TRP A 403 3.12 31.33 -10.77
C TRP A 403 3.57 32.74 -10.40
N ASN A 404 2.75 33.75 -10.70
CA ASN A 404 2.99 35.12 -10.29
C ASN A 404 2.96 35.23 -8.76
N SER A 405 1.96 34.64 -8.10
CA SER A 405 1.88 34.63 -6.64
C SER A 405 3.07 33.92 -6.01
N PHE A 406 3.41 32.72 -6.48
CA PHE A 406 4.54 31.94 -6.00
C PHE A 406 5.87 32.68 -6.17
N GLU A 407 6.18 33.21 -7.35
CA GLU A 407 7.43 33.92 -7.62
C GLU A 407 7.50 35.27 -6.87
N ASN A 408 6.39 35.98 -6.73
CA ASN A 408 6.35 37.25 -5.98
C ASN A 408 6.72 37.03 -4.52
N HIS A 409 6.13 36.02 -3.86
CA HIS A 409 6.42 35.70 -2.47
C HIS A 409 7.82 35.07 -2.29
N LEU A 410 8.29 34.27 -3.25
CA LEU A 410 9.66 33.74 -3.22
C LEU A 410 10.73 34.84 -3.39
N GLY A 411 10.34 36.00 -3.95
CA GLY A 411 11.20 37.20 -4.07
C GLY A 411 11.76 37.70 -2.74
N ASP A 412 11.10 37.39 -1.63
CA ASP A 412 11.54 37.72 -0.27
C ASP A 412 12.73 36.85 0.21
N ALA A 413 13.05 35.76 -0.50
CA ALA A 413 14.15 34.84 -0.19
C ALA A 413 14.96 34.45 -1.45
N PRO A 414 15.81 35.34 -1.99
CA PRO A 414 16.49 35.14 -3.28
C PRO A 414 17.45 33.92 -3.30
N GLU A 415 18.00 33.52 -2.16
CA GLU A 415 18.87 32.34 -2.04
C GLU A 415 18.11 31.02 -2.29
N LEU A 416 16.85 30.97 -1.86
CA LEU A 416 15.96 29.82 -2.02
C LEU A 416 15.65 29.55 -3.50
N ARG A 417 15.58 30.60 -4.32
CA ARG A 417 15.26 30.52 -5.76
C ARG A 417 16.20 29.61 -6.53
N SER A 418 17.47 29.54 -6.13
CA SER A 418 18.47 28.65 -6.74
C SER A 418 18.28 27.17 -6.40
N ARG A 419 17.50 26.86 -5.36
CA ARG A 419 17.27 25.51 -4.83
C ARG A 419 15.92 24.92 -5.24
N VAL A 420 15.01 25.76 -5.71
CA VAL A 420 13.69 25.35 -6.20
C VAL A 420 13.81 24.82 -7.62
N VAL A 421 13.35 23.59 -7.83
CA VAL A 421 13.24 22.96 -9.15
C VAL A 421 11.77 22.73 -9.44
N THR A 422 11.33 23.24 -10.58
CA THR A 422 9.97 23.04 -11.08
C THR A 422 10.02 22.12 -12.31
N ASP A 423 9.22 21.05 -12.30
CA ASP A 423 8.98 20.20 -13.47
C ASP A 423 7.49 20.28 -13.82
N LYS A 424 7.21 20.62 -15.08
CA LYS A 424 5.84 20.79 -15.59
C LYS A 424 5.59 19.76 -16.68
N LYS A 425 4.65 18.86 -16.43
CA LYS A 425 4.13 17.88 -17.38
C LYS A 425 2.66 18.14 -17.65
N GLU A 426 2.13 17.50 -18.69
CA GLU A 426 0.78 17.72 -19.22
C GLU A 426 -0.35 17.63 -18.17
N HIS A 427 -0.18 16.83 -17.11
CA HIS A 427 -1.18 16.64 -16.04
C HIS A 427 -0.60 16.69 -14.61
N ARG A 428 0.62 17.20 -14.45
CA ARG A 428 1.36 17.16 -13.18
C ARG A 428 2.33 18.33 -13.10
N ALA A 429 2.28 19.09 -12.01
CA ALA A 429 3.34 20.00 -11.63
C ALA A 429 4.07 19.46 -10.40
N ILE A 430 5.40 19.53 -10.45
CA ILE A 430 6.27 19.16 -9.34
C ILE A 430 7.07 20.40 -8.97
N ILE A 431 7.02 20.80 -7.70
CA ILE A 431 7.80 21.89 -7.13
C ILE A 431 8.62 21.29 -5.99
N CYS A 432 9.93 21.21 -6.18
CA CYS A 432 10.86 20.63 -5.23
C CYS A 432 11.82 21.69 -4.69
N MET A 433 12.12 21.64 -3.40
CA MET A 433 13.28 22.29 -2.81
C MET A 433 14.37 21.23 -2.57
N ASN A 434 15.49 21.34 -3.30
CA ASN A 434 16.62 20.40 -3.17
C ASN A 434 17.48 20.70 -1.92
N PRO A 435 18.16 19.69 -1.34
CA PRO A 435 19.07 19.88 -0.21
C PRO A 435 20.25 20.79 -0.58
N VAL A 436 20.88 21.38 0.44
CA VAL A 436 22.15 22.10 0.27
C VAL A 436 23.20 21.08 -0.15
N THR A 437 23.61 21.07 -1.41
CA THR A 437 24.82 20.35 -1.81
C THR A 437 26.02 21.11 -1.24
N ALA A 438 26.70 20.51 -0.28
CA ALA A 438 27.98 20.99 0.25
C ALA A 438 29.08 20.97 -0.81
#